data_AF-A0A2N2SSK5-F1
#
_entry.id   AF-A0A2N2SSK5-F1
#
_cell.length_a   1.000
_cell.length_b   1.000
_cell.length_c   1.000
_cell.angle_alpha   90.00
_cell.angle_beta   90.00
_cell.angle_gamma   90.00
#
_symmetry.space_group_name_H-M   'P 1'
#
loop_
_entity.id
_entity.type
_entity.pdbx_description
1 polymer ?
#
loop_
_entity_poly.entity_id
_entity_poly.type
_entity_poly.pdbx_seq_one_letter_code
_entity_poly.pdbx_strand_id
1 'polypeptide(L)'
;MRNLFKAPPAPVRPYRGLREGSVQCIGPHGLHRMAYTEWGDRDNPRVVICAHGLTRNGRDFDDLAIALSDEYRVICPDVVGRGRSDWLGVKSDYGFPLYVADMIT
;
A
#
# COMPACT_ATOMS: atom_id res chain seq x y z
N MET A 1 22.42 -29.81 29.27
CA MET A 1 21.24 -28.94 29.42
C MET A 1 21.65 -27.46 29.53
N ARG A 2 22.01 -26.78 28.43
CA ARG A 2 22.41 -25.35 28.47
C ARG A 2 21.81 -24.45 27.39
N ASN A 3 20.90 -24.95 26.55
CA ASN A 3 20.43 -24.20 25.35
C ASN A 3 18.94 -23.79 25.37
N LEU A 4 18.26 -23.79 26.52
CA LEU A 4 16.81 -23.49 26.57
C LEU A 4 16.44 -22.00 26.71
N PHE A 5 17.41 -21.09 26.77
CA PHE A 5 17.15 -19.65 26.96
C PHE A 5 17.87 -18.76 25.95
N LYS A 6 17.97 -19.18 24.68
CA LYS A 6 18.35 -18.23 23.63
C LYS A 6 17.14 -17.32 23.40
N ALA A 7 17.27 -16.05 23.79
CA ALA A 7 16.29 -15.03 23.43
C ALA A 7 16.01 -15.12 21.92
N PRO A 8 14.75 -14.97 21.47
CA PRO A 8 14.46 -14.94 20.04
C PRO A 8 15.39 -13.89 19.39
N PRO A 9 15.94 -14.17 18.19
CA PRO A 9 16.73 -13.17 17.50
C PRO A 9 15.91 -11.89 17.44
N ALA A 10 16.55 -10.75 17.76
CA ALA A 10 15.90 -9.46 17.59
C ALA A 10 15.31 -9.43 16.16
N PRO A 11 14.06 -8.98 15.99
CA PRO A 11 13.46 -8.93 14.66
C PRO A 11 14.46 -8.22 13.76
N VAL A 12 14.81 -8.87 12.64
CA VAL A 12 15.62 -8.24 11.60
C VAL A 12 14.87 -6.96 11.27
N ARG A 13 15.44 -5.80 11.65
CA ARG A 13 14.75 -4.51 11.46
C ARG A 13 14.29 -4.48 10.00
N PRO A 14 12.98 -4.42 9.73
CA PRO A 14 12.54 -4.42 8.36
C PRO A 14 13.19 -3.25 7.64
N TYR A 15 13.49 -3.48 6.37
CA TYR A 15 14.00 -2.44 5.51
C TYR A 15 13.04 -1.24 5.58
N ARG A 16 13.45 -0.15 6.23
CA ARG A 16 12.68 1.12 6.30
C ARG A 16 12.53 1.78 4.92
N GLY A 17 13.25 1.29 3.92
CA GLY A 17 13.22 1.88 2.60
C GLY A 17 11.86 1.69 1.94
N LEU A 18 11.34 2.81 1.43
CA LEU A 18 10.21 2.86 0.52
C LEU A 18 10.37 1.80 -0.58
N ARG A 19 9.31 1.02 -0.80
CA ARG A 19 9.14 0.18 -1.99
C ARG A 19 7.99 0.72 -2.81
N GLU A 20 8.15 0.74 -4.12
CA GLU A 20 7.07 1.10 -5.05
C GLU A 20 6.61 -0.17 -5.77
N GLY A 21 5.30 -0.30 -5.93
CA GLY A 21 4.66 -1.43 -6.58
C GLY A 21 3.42 -1.01 -7.36
N SER A 22 2.81 -1.98 -8.02
CA SER A 22 1.49 -1.80 -8.62
C SER A 22 0.75 -3.12 -8.75
N VAL A 23 -0.57 -3.02 -8.79
CA VAL A 23 -1.49 -4.12 -9.10
C VAL A 23 -2.24 -3.81 -10.40
N GLN A 24 -2.72 -4.87 -11.07
CA GLN A 24 -3.61 -4.75 -12.23
C GLN A 24 -5.03 -4.97 -11.75
N CYS A 25 -5.85 -3.93 -11.86
CA CYS A 25 -7.25 -3.93 -11.45
C CYS A 25 -8.17 -4.09 -12.66
N ILE A 26 -9.37 -4.63 -12.42
CA ILE A 26 -10.41 -4.75 -13.44
C ILE A 26 -11.41 -3.60 -13.30
N GLY A 27 -11.64 -2.87 -14.38
CA GLY A 27 -12.65 -1.82 -14.48
C GLY A 27 -13.74 -2.14 -15.52
N PRO A 28 -14.79 -1.30 -15.60
CA PRO A 28 -15.90 -1.51 -16.53
C PRO A 28 -15.50 -1.54 -18.00
N HIS A 29 -14.37 -0.89 -18.34
CA HIS A 29 -13.90 -0.71 -19.71
C HIS A 29 -12.52 -1.34 -19.98
N GLY A 30 -12.06 -2.25 -19.11
CA GLY A 30 -10.79 -2.97 -19.31
C GLY A 30 -9.96 -3.05 -18.04
N LEU A 31 -8.66 -3.31 -18.20
CA LEU A 31 -7.71 -3.33 -17.10
C LEU A 31 -7.05 -1.95 -16.93
N HIS A 32 -6.74 -1.60 -15.68
CA HIS A 32 -5.95 -0.43 -15.34
C HIS A 32 -4.96 -0.73 -14.22
N ARG A 33 -3.84 -0.03 -14.21
CA ARG A 33 -2.80 -0.17 -13.19
C ARG A 33 -3.07 0.76 -12.01
N MET A 34 -3.08 0.20 -10.80
CA MET A 34 -3.05 0.96 -9.55
C MET A 34 -1.67 0.86 -8.90
N ALA A 35 -1.00 1.99 -8.73
CA ALA A 35 0.29 2.11 -8.05
C ALA A 35 0.11 2.18 -6.53
N TYR A 36 1.12 1.70 -5.80
CA TYR A 36 1.20 1.87 -4.35
C TYR A 36 2.64 2.02 -3.90
N THR A 37 2.81 2.65 -2.74
CA THR A 37 4.07 2.68 -1.99
C THR A 37 3.93 1.84 -0.72
N GLU A 38 4.99 1.16 -0.31
CA GLU A 38 4.99 0.23 0.83
C GLU A 38 6.22 0.41 1.73
N TRP A 39 5.99 0.31 3.04
CA TRP A 39 7.02 0.29 4.10
C TRP A 39 6.81 -0.88 5.07
N GLY A 40 7.85 -1.18 5.85
CA GLY A 40 7.84 -2.24 6.86
C GLY A 40 8.22 -3.60 6.29
N ASP A 41 7.96 -4.66 7.05
CA ASP A 41 8.16 -6.05 6.59
C ASP A 41 7.00 -6.45 5.65
N ARG A 42 7.34 -6.95 4.46
CA ARG A 42 6.36 -7.37 3.45
C ARG A 42 5.49 -8.54 3.92
N ASP A 43 6.05 -9.38 4.78
CA ASP A 43 5.39 -10.58 5.30
C ASP A 43 4.71 -10.33 6.66
N ASN A 44 4.68 -9.08 7.14
CA ASN A 44 4.01 -8.75 8.40
C ASN A 44 2.48 -8.84 8.26
N PRO A 45 1.80 -9.66 9.07
CA PRO A 45 0.35 -9.84 8.99
C PRO A 45 -0.45 -8.64 9.50
N ARG A 46 0.17 -7.68 10.21
CA ARG A 46 -0.46 -6.44 10.67
C ARG A 46 -0.32 -5.38 9.58
N VAL A 47 -1.36 -5.23 8.77
CA VAL A 47 -1.36 -4.31 7.61
C VAL A 47 -2.17 -3.06 7.91
N VAL A 48 -1.62 -1.89 7.58
CA VAL A 48 -2.32 -0.60 7.54
C VAL A 48 -2.38 -0.13 6.10
N ILE A 49 -3.58 0.22 5.62
CA ILE A 49 -3.79 0.82 4.31
C ILE A 49 -4.15 2.28 4.49
N CYS A 50 -3.37 3.18 3.89
CA CYS A 50 -3.56 4.62 3.97
C CYS A 50 -4.13 5.16 2.65
N ALA A 51 -5.46 5.34 2.60
CA ALA A 51 -6.15 5.89 1.44
C ALA A 51 -6.25 7.43 1.51
N HIS A 52 -5.81 8.11 0.45
CA HIS A 52 -5.74 9.57 0.40
C HIS A 52 -7.09 10.24 0.08
N GLY A 53 -7.16 11.56 0.26
CA GLY A 53 -8.33 12.37 -0.09
C GLY A 53 -8.50 12.63 -1.59
N LEU A 54 -9.64 13.24 -1.97
CA LEU A 54 -10.12 13.32 -3.37
C LEU A 54 -9.07 13.72 -4.43
N THR A 55 -8.29 14.76 -4.16
CA THR A 55 -7.33 15.39 -5.10
C THR A 55 -5.86 15.12 -4.75
N ARG A 56 -5.61 14.22 -3.80
CA ARG A 56 -4.28 13.92 -3.26
C ARG A 56 -3.72 12.62 -3.86
N ASN A 57 -2.62 12.12 -3.31
CA ASN A 57 -2.02 10.83 -3.65
C ASN A 57 -1.43 10.17 -2.40
N GLY A 58 -0.94 8.93 -2.52
CA GLY A 58 -0.44 8.11 -1.42
C GLY A 58 0.74 8.70 -0.66
N ARG A 59 1.48 9.66 -1.25
CA ARG A 59 2.63 10.33 -0.60
C ARG A 59 2.23 11.25 0.55
N ASP A 60 0.94 11.55 0.71
CA ASP A 60 0.44 12.28 1.90
C ASP A 60 0.75 11.55 3.21
N PHE A 61 1.06 10.26 3.15
CA PHE A 61 1.29 9.42 4.32
C PHE A 61 2.76 9.02 4.52
N ASP A 62 3.73 9.57 3.79
CA ASP A 62 5.13 9.15 3.89
C ASP A 62 5.65 9.19 5.34
N ASP A 63 5.42 10.29 6.07
CA ASP A 63 5.84 10.43 7.47
C ASP A 63 5.12 9.45 8.41
N LEU A 64 3.82 9.25 8.21
CA LEU A 64 3.03 8.30 8.99
C LEU A 64 3.47 6.86 8.73
N ALA A 65 3.74 6.52 7.47
CA ALA A 65 4.18 5.19 7.07
C ALA A 65 5.55 4.86 7.67
N ILE A 66 6.48 5.82 7.66
CA ILE A 66 7.79 5.67 8.32
C ILE A 66 7.61 5.42 9.81
N ALA A 67 6.76 6.19 10.48
CA ALA A 67 6.50 6.06 11.92
C ALA A 67 5.88 4.70 12.30
N LEU A 68 5.01 4.14 11.45
CA LEU A 68 4.32 2.87 11.71
C LEU A 68 5.10 1.62 11.20
N SER A 69 6.07 1.81 10.31
CA SER A 69 6.77 0.72 9.59
C SER A 69 7.56 -0.26 10.46
N ASP A 70 7.89 0.11 11.70
CA ASP A 70 8.57 -0.78 12.64
C ASP A 70 7.62 -1.88 13.18
N GLU A 71 6.29 -1.65 13.18
CA GLU A 71 5.28 -2.58 13.74
C GLU A 71 4.27 -3.09 12.71
N TYR A 72 4.06 -2.34 11.61
CA TYR A 72 3.07 -2.63 10.58
C TYR A 72 3.70 -2.72 9.20
N ARG A 73 3.10 -3.50 8.32
CA ARG A 73 3.23 -3.30 6.88
C ARG A 73 2.30 -2.15 6.49
N VAL A 74 2.85 -1.05 6.00
CA VAL A 74 2.05 0.12 5.62
C VAL A 74 2.01 0.23 4.11
N ILE A 75 0.82 0.30 3.53
CA ILE A 75 0.58 0.41 2.09
C ILE A 75 -0.20 1.69 1.82
N CYS A 76 0.35 2.56 0.98
CA CYS A 76 -0.31 3.80 0.56
C CYS A 76 -0.60 3.71 -0.95
N PRO A 77 -1.80 3.30 -1.36
CA PRO A 77 -2.19 3.26 -2.77
C PRO A 77 -2.45 4.66 -3.33
N ASP A 78 -2.12 4.85 -4.60
CA ASP A 78 -2.62 5.96 -5.41
C ASP A 78 -3.93 5.50 -6.05
N VAL A 79 -5.09 6.04 -5.63
CA VAL A 79 -6.37 5.68 -6.26
C VAL A 79 -6.31 6.03 -7.76
N VAL A 80 -6.90 5.21 -8.62
CA VAL A 80 -6.93 5.43 -10.08
C VAL A 80 -7.29 6.89 -10.44
N GLY A 81 -6.56 7.47 -11.38
CA GLY A 81 -6.61 8.90 -11.74
C GLY A 81 -5.88 9.84 -10.79
N ARG A 82 -5.04 9.32 -9.88
CA ARG A 82 -4.18 10.12 -9.01
C ARG A 82 -2.77 9.55 -8.97
N GLY A 83 -1.82 10.40 -8.58
CA GLY A 83 -0.43 10.01 -8.38
C GLY A 83 0.15 9.28 -9.59
N ARG A 84 0.67 8.07 -9.36
CA ARG A 84 1.33 7.22 -10.35
C ARG A 84 0.43 6.10 -10.89
N SER A 85 -0.85 6.10 -10.55
CA SER A 85 -1.86 5.20 -11.11
C SER A 85 -2.34 5.69 -12.47
N ASP A 86 -2.90 4.77 -13.24
CA ASP A 86 -3.43 5.10 -14.56
C ASP A 86 -4.63 6.05 -14.46
N TRP A 87 -4.89 6.76 -15.56
CA TRP A 87 -6.08 7.60 -15.71
C TRP A 87 -7.10 6.88 -16.60
N LEU A 88 -8.37 6.90 -16.19
CA LEU A 88 -9.46 6.26 -16.91
C LEU A 88 -9.90 7.14 -18.08
N GLY A 89 -10.20 6.51 -19.22
CA GLY A 89 -10.73 7.21 -20.39
C GLY A 89 -12.18 7.69 -20.22
N VAL A 90 -12.94 7.05 -19.33
CA VAL A 90 -14.37 7.33 -19.10
C VAL A 90 -14.54 8.02 -17.75
N LYS A 91 -14.95 9.29 -17.76
CA LYS A 91 -15.02 10.10 -16.54
C LYS A 91 -16.04 9.60 -15.52
N SER A 92 -17.13 8.97 -15.96
CA SER A 92 -18.16 8.42 -15.08
C SER A 92 -17.70 7.20 -14.28
N ASP A 93 -16.58 6.58 -14.66
CA ASP A 93 -16.02 5.44 -13.94
C ASP A 93 -15.37 5.85 -12.61
N TYR A 94 -15.02 7.12 -12.46
CA TYR A 94 -14.49 7.67 -11.23
C TYR A 94 -15.58 7.71 -10.16
N GLY A 95 -15.74 6.60 -9.43
CA GLY A 95 -16.71 6.47 -8.36
C GLY A 95 -16.35 5.38 -7.35
N PHE A 96 -17.00 5.45 -6.19
CA PHE A 96 -16.75 4.54 -5.07
C PHE A 96 -16.81 3.04 -5.44
N PRO A 97 -17.75 2.55 -6.28
CA PRO A 97 -17.78 1.13 -6.62
C PRO A 97 -16.46 0.63 -7.25
N LEU A 98 -15.90 1.40 -8.18
CA LEU A 98 -14.61 1.06 -8.80
C LEU A 98 -13.47 1.19 -7.79
N TYR A 99 -13.44 2.26 -7.00
CA TYR A 99 -12.37 2.46 -6.02
C TYR A 99 -12.33 1.35 -4.97
N VAL A 100 -13.49 0.85 -4.53
CA VAL A 100 -13.57 -0.28 -3.60
C VAL A 100 -13.11 -1.57 -4.28
N ALA A 101 -13.51 -1.80 -5.54
CA ALA A 101 -13.06 -2.96 -6.31
C ALA A 101 -11.54 -2.97 -6.54
N ASP A 102 -10.94 -1.81 -6.75
CA ASP A 102 -9.48 -1.70 -6.89
C ASP A 102 -8.74 -2.06 -5.59
N MET A 103 -9.31 -1.73 -4.43
CA MET A 103 -8.68 -1.95 -3.12
C MET A 103 -8.72 -3.41 -2.63
N ILE A 104 -9.48 -4.29 -3.28
CA ILE A 104 -9.55 -5.73 -2.97
C ILE A 104 -8.66 -6.60 -3.87
N THR A 105 -7.97 -5.99 -4.85
CA THR A 105 -7.09 -6.67 -5.80
C THR A 105 -5.72 -6.98 -5.18
#